data_AF-A0A3D4SZ29-F1
#
_entry.id   AF-A0A3D4SZ29-F1
#
_cell.length_a   1.000
_cell.length_b   1.000
_cell.length_c   1.000
_cell.angle_alpha   90.00
_cell.angle_beta   90.00
_cell.angle_gamma   90.00
#
_symmetry.space_group_name_H-M   'P 1'
#
loop_
_entity.id
_entity.type
_entity.pdbx_description
1 polymer ?
#
loop_
_entity_poly.entity_id
_entity_poly.type
_entity_poly.pdbx_seq_one_letter_code
_entity_poly.pdbx_strand_id
1 'polypeptide(L)'
;MRESQAAAWLEKERGLIRDGDWTDPATRYEKKARGRVTVGEWMDTYHELKEAEGLRKSTLRTYRNHTASRIQNHPIGRIPLGELTAGDVQAWWDALQREFPGRSDGKASGRETNRKAYVRLKAACGEAVARGIIPTNPVEVKKAAKKVATKKKTLPTRAELAAIVAELPERYRAVGVLCAF
;
A
#
# COMPACT_ATOMS: atom_id res chain seq x y z
N MET A 1 21.65 -2.07 -42.30
CA MET A 1 20.62 -1.98 -41.24
C MET A 1 21.09 -1.33 -39.93
N ARG A 2 22.36 -1.46 -39.50
CA ARG A 2 22.83 -0.82 -38.23
C ARG A 2 23.05 0.69 -38.34
N GLU A 3 23.50 1.19 -39.49
CA GLU A 3 23.77 2.62 -39.71
C GLU A 3 22.51 3.48 -39.69
N SER A 4 21.38 2.96 -40.20
CA SER A 4 20.12 3.69 -40.21
C SER A 4 19.54 3.88 -38.79
N GLN A 5 19.74 2.92 -37.89
CA GLN A 5 19.32 3.05 -36.49
C GLN A 5 20.21 4.04 -35.72
N ALA A 6 21.52 4.06 -36.00
CA ALA A 6 22.44 5.02 -35.40
C ALA A 6 22.17 6.46 -35.87
N ALA A 7 21.91 6.65 -37.16
CA ALA A 7 21.54 7.95 -37.72
C ALA A 7 20.21 8.46 -37.15
N ALA A 8 19.20 7.59 -37.05
CA ALA A 8 17.90 7.94 -36.45
C ALA A 8 18.01 8.31 -34.96
N TRP A 9 18.94 7.71 -34.22
CA TRP A 9 19.23 8.08 -32.83
C TRP A 9 19.87 9.47 -32.74
N LEU A 10 20.88 9.76 -33.57
CA LEU A 10 21.54 11.07 -33.62
C LEU A 10 20.58 12.21 -34.00
N GLU A 11 19.67 11.97 -34.93
CA GLU A 11 18.65 12.95 -35.35
C GLU A 11 17.74 13.34 -34.17
N LYS A 12 17.28 12.35 -33.39
CA LYS A 12 16.48 12.60 -32.18
C LYS A 12 17.24 13.38 -31.13
N GLU A 13 18.51 13.05 -30.90
CA GLU A 13 19.32 13.77 -29.92
C GLU A 13 19.63 15.20 -30.36
N ARG A 14 19.87 15.43 -31.65
CA ARG A 14 19.99 16.79 -32.20
C ARG A 14 18.71 17.61 -32.02
N GLY A 15 17.55 16.98 -32.18
CA GLY A 15 16.26 17.61 -31.89
C GLY A 15 16.16 18.09 -30.44
N LEU A 16 16.50 17.24 -29.48
CA LEU A 16 16.49 17.58 -28.04
C LEU A 16 17.45 18.73 -27.70
N ILE A 17 18.62 18.78 -28.34
CA ILE A 17 19.59 19.89 -28.17
C ILE A 17 19.02 21.19 -28.73
N ARG A 18 18.42 21.14 -29.92
CA ARG A 18 17.82 22.32 -30.56
C ARG A 18 16.68 22.89 -29.73
N ASP A 19 15.84 22.02 -29.18
CA ASP A 19 14.66 22.42 -28.42
C ASP A 19 15.03 22.83 -26.96
N GLY A 20 16.30 22.70 -26.56
CA GLY A 20 16.82 23.12 -25.25
C GLY A 20 16.52 22.14 -24.09
N ASP A 21 15.79 21.06 -24.37
CA ASP A 21 15.39 20.03 -23.40
C ASP A 21 16.42 18.91 -23.23
N TRP A 22 17.61 19.07 -23.82
CA TRP A 22 18.62 18.04 -23.78
C TRP A 22 19.11 17.76 -22.36
N THR A 23 19.00 16.49 -21.99
CA THR A 23 19.49 15.93 -20.74
C THR A 23 20.34 14.72 -21.05
N ASP A 24 21.37 14.49 -20.22
CA ASP A 24 22.30 13.38 -20.35
C ASP A 24 21.54 12.07 -20.63
N PRO A 25 21.83 11.38 -21.76
CA PRO A 25 21.21 10.11 -22.09
C PRO A 25 21.29 9.09 -20.97
N ALA A 26 22.43 9.02 -20.24
CA ALA A 26 22.59 8.09 -19.12
C ALA A 26 21.57 8.38 -18.01
N THR A 27 21.41 9.65 -17.66
CA THR A 27 20.42 10.11 -16.67
C THR A 27 18.97 9.82 -17.13
N ARG A 28 18.66 9.96 -18.43
CA ARG A 28 17.34 9.58 -18.99
C ARG A 28 17.09 8.07 -18.95
N TYR A 29 18.07 7.26 -19.29
CA TYR A 29 17.94 5.80 -19.22
C TYR A 29 17.79 5.32 -17.77
N GLU A 30 18.52 5.89 -16.83
CA GLU A 30 18.35 5.60 -15.40
C GLU A 30 16.97 5.98 -14.90
N LYS A 31 16.47 7.17 -15.24
CA LYS A 31 15.11 7.60 -14.88
C LYS A 31 14.06 6.66 -15.45
N LYS A 32 14.22 6.24 -16.71
CA LYS A 32 13.35 5.26 -17.36
C LYS A 32 13.44 3.87 -16.72
N ALA A 33 14.63 3.45 -16.28
CA ALA A 33 14.84 2.19 -15.57
C ALA A 33 14.20 2.21 -14.17
N ARG A 34 14.32 3.31 -13.42
CA ARG A 34 13.66 3.48 -12.12
C ARG A 34 12.13 3.49 -12.24
N GLY A 35 11.59 4.09 -13.31
CA GLY A 35 10.16 4.08 -13.60
C GLY A 35 9.58 2.70 -13.97
N ARG A 36 10.44 1.73 -14.34
CA ARG A 36 10.04 0.34 -14.64
C ARG A 36 9.82 -0.52 -13.40
N VAL A 37 10.29 -0.07 -12.23
CA VAL A 37 10.03 -0.78 -10.97
C VAL A 37 8.53 -0.84 -10.77
N THR A 38 8.01 -2.04 -10.58
CA THR A 38 6.57 -2.24 -10.40
C THR A 38 6.12 -1.75 -9.04
N VAL A 39 4.83 -1.42 -8.90
CA VAL A 39 4.24 -1.07 -7.61
C VAL A 39 4.48 -2.16 -6.57
N GLY A 40 4.41 -3.43 -6.97
CA GLY A 40 4.62 -4.57 -6.08
C GLY A 40 6.03 -4.62 -5.51
N GLU A 41 7.04 -4.50 -6.38
CA GLU A 41 8.46 -4.46 -5.98
C GLU A 41 8.76 -3.23 -5.13
N TRP A 42 8.22 -2.07 -5.51
CA TRP A 42 8.38 -0.85 -4.74
C TRP A 42 7.80 -0.98 -3.33
N MET A 43 6.67 -1.65 -3.17
CA MET A 43 6.10 -1.87 -1.85
C MET A 43 7.03 -2.71 -0.96
N ASP A 44 7.75 -3.70 -1.51
CA ASP A 44 8.72 -4.48 -0.75
C ASP A 44 9.89 -3.60 -0.30
N THR A 45 10.48 -2.83 -1.21
CA THR A 45 11.53 -1.85 -0.88
C THR A 45 11.03 -0.84 0.16
N TYR A 46 9.79 -0.35 0.04
CA TYR A 46 9.20 0.57 1.02
C TYR A 46 9.09 -0.07 2.41
N HIS A 47 8.72 -1.35 2.52
CA HIS A 47 8.70 -2.03 3.81
C HIS A 47 10.08 -2.21 4.42
N GLU A 48 11.11 -2.50 3.62
CA GLU A 48 12.51 -2.59 4.08
C GLU A 48 13.01 -1.25 4.61
N LEU A 49 12.68 -0.16 3.93
CA LEU A 49 12.99 1.20 4.39
C LEU A 49 12.33 1.50 5.74
N LYS A 50 11.07 1.10 5.93
CA LYS A 50 10.40 1.23 7.24
C LYS A 50 10.97 0.32 8.32
N GLU A 51 11.53 -0.82 7.96
CA GLU A 51 12.27 -1.66 8.89
C GLU A 51 13.55 -0.98 9.37
N ALA A 52 14.30 -0.37 8.44
CA ALA A 52 15.50 0.40 8.75
C ALA A 52 15.20 1.64 9.62
N GLU A 53 14.03 2.27 9.45
CA GLU A 53 13.54 3.37 10.31
C GLU A 53 13.12 2.91 11.74
N GLY A 54 13.24 1.62 12.06
CA GLY A 54 12.99 1.10 13.42
C GLY A 54 11.57 0.60 13.66
N LEU A 55 10.78 0.34 12.61
CA LEU A 55 9.43 -0.20 12.77
C LEU A 55 9.45 -1.64 13.31
N ARG A 56 8.64 -1.93 14.33
CA ARG A 56 8.55 -3.27 14.94
C ARG A 56 8.22 -4.35 13.90
N LYS A 57 8.99 -5.44 13.90
CA LYS A 57 8.84 -6.61 12.99
C LYS A 57 7.41 -7.19 12.93
N SER A 58 6.70 -7.24 14.07
CA SER A 58 5.30 -7.71 14.10
C SER A 58 4.36 -6.85 13.25
N THR A 59 4.60 -5.54 13.26
CA THR A 59 3.79 -4.54 12.58
C THR A 59 4.10 -4.61 11.09
N LEU A 60 5.37 -4.74 10.73
CA LEU A 60 5.80 -5.02 9.35
C LEU A 60 5.18 -6.29 8.78
N ARG A 61 5.15 -7.39 9.54
CA ARG A 61 4.47 -8.63 9.11
C ARG A 61 3.00 -8.38 8.77
N THR A 62 2.31 -7.60 9.62
CA THR A 62 0.90 -7.25 9.37
C THR A 62 0.76 -6.40 8.11
N TYR A 63 1.66 -5.44 7.90
CA TYR A 63 1.67 -4.60 6.70
C TYR A 63 1.96 -5.42 5.44
N ARG A 64 3.00 -6.25 5.42
CA ARG A 64 3.30 -7.16 4.31
C ARG A 64 2.10 -8.03 3.97
N ASN A 65 1.42 -8.61 4.96
CA ASN A 65 0.23 -9.42 4.70
C ASN A 65 -0.92 -8.62 4.05
N HIS A 66 -1.17 -7.39 4.51
CA HIS A 66 -2.18 -6.53 3.91
C HIS A 66 -1.81 -6.08 2.50
N THR A 67 -0.56 -5.74 2.27
CA THR A 67 -0.06 -5.31 0.96
C THR A 67 -0.02 -6.48 -0.03
N ALA A 68 0.43 -7.65 0.40
CA ALA A 68 0.45 -8.85 -0.44
C ALA A 68 -0.97 -9.22 -0.89
N SER A 69 -1.90 -9.32 0.05
CA SER A 69 -3.28 -9.70 -0.24
C SER A 69 -4.03 -8.68 -1.09
N ARG A 70 -3.79 -7.37 -0.92
CA ARG A 70 -4.64 -6.32 -1.52
C ARG A 70 -3.98 -5.50 -2.63
N ILE A 71 -2.66 -5.58 -2.78
CA ILE A 71 -1.90 -4.78 -3.76
C ILE A 71 -1.10 -5.71 -4.67
N GLN A 72 -0.15 -6.49 -4.11
CA GLN A 72 0.79 -7.29 -4.93
C GLN A 72 0.09 -8.41 -5.72
N ASN A 73 -0.95 -9.03 -5.14
CA ASN A 73 -1.73 -10.06 -5.82
C ASN A 73 -2.76 -9.49 -6.83
N HIS A 74 -2.91 -8.16 -6.91
CA HIS A 74 -3.83 -7.51 -7.84
C HIS A 74 -3.08 -6.95 -9.05
N PRO A 75 -3.79 -6.66 -10.17
CA PRO A 75 -3.17 -6.11 -11.38
C PRO A 75 -2.33 -4.86 -11.12
N ILE A 76 -2.75 -4.01 -10.17
CA ILE A 76 -2.02 -2.79 -9.78
C ILE A 76 -0.58 -3.08 -9.34
N GLY A 77 -0.31 -4.23 -8.72
CA GLY A 77 1.03 -4.62 -8.27
C GLY A 77 2.01 -4.86 -9.42
N ARG A 78 1.52 -5.14 -10.63
CA ARG A 78 2.34 -5.39 -11.83
C ARG A 78 2.56 -4.12 -12.67
N ILE A 79 1.87 -3.04 -12.36
CA ILE A 79 1.98 -1.78 -13.09
C ILE A 79 3.31 -1.13 -12.71
N PRO A 80 4.11 -0.65 -13.68
CA PRO A 80 5.29 0.17 -13.41
C PRO A 80 4.90 1.46 -12.67
N LEU A 81 5.67 1.87 -11.67
CA LEU A 81 5.41 3.09 -10.92
C LEU A 81 5.31 4.34 -11.81
N GLY A 82 6.13 4.41 -12.87
CA GLY A 82 6.11 5.54 -13.80
C GLY A 82 4.88 5.61 -14.70
N GLU A 83 4.16 4.49 -14.85
CA GLU A 83 2.94 4.38 -15.67
C GLU A 83 1.67 4.34 -14.83
N LEU A 84 1.78 4.30 -13.49
CA LEU A 84 0.65 4.22 -12.60
C LEU A 84 -0.23 5.47 -12.71
N THR A 85 -1.44 5.30 -13.24
CA THR A 85 -2.41 6.40 -13.38
C THR A 85 -3.42 6.44 -12.23
N ALA A 86 -4.06 7.60 -12.04
CA ALA A 86 -5.17 7.72 -11.09
C ALA A 86 -6.37 6.83 -11.47
N GLY A 87 -6.57 6.55 -12.77
CA GLY A 87 -7.61 5.65 -13.27
C GLY A 87 -7.37 4.21 -12.83
N ASP A 88 -6.13 3.73 -12.90
CA ASP A 88 -5.76 2.38 -12.45
C ASP A 88 -6.01 2.22 -10.94
N VAL A 89 -5.69 3.25 -10.15
CA VAL A 89 -5.94 3.26 -8.71
C VAL A 89 -7.44 3.23 -8.41
N GLN A 90 -8.27 3.95 -9.16
CA GLN A 90 -9.73 3.92 -9.00
C GLN A 90 -10.31 2.55 -9.35
N ALA A 91 -9.92 1.99 -10.50
CA ALA A 91 -10.35 0.67 -10.94
C ALA A 91 -9.95 -0.43 -9.94
N TRP A 92 -8.73 -0.37 -9.42
CA TRP A 92 -8.26 -1.25 -8.36
C TRP A 92 -9.08 -1.11 -7.07
N TRP A 93 -9.36 0.13 -6.65
CA TRP A 93 -10.15 0.39 -5.45
C TRP A 93 -11.57 -0.17 -5.58
N ASP A 94 -12.22 0.03 -6.73
CA ASP A 94 -13.57 -0.49 -6.98
C ASP A 94 -13.58 -2.02 -7.04
N ALA A 95 -12.55 -2.64 -7.65
CA ALA A 95 -12.38 -4.08 -7.66
C ALA A 95 -12.22 -4.65 -6.23
N LEU A 96 -11.39 -4.02 -5.39
CA LEU A 96 -11.20 -4.43 -3.99
C LEU A 96 -12.49 -4.38 -3.18
N GLN A 97 -13.32 -3.38 -3.41
CA GLN A 97 -14.60 -3.22 -2.70
C GLN A 97 -15.61 -4.28 -3.11
N ARG A 98 -15.57 -4.73 -4.38
CA ARG A 98 -16.42 -5.80 -4.90
C ARG A 98 -15.97 -7.18 -4.40
N GLU A 99 -14.68 -7.45 -4.41
CA GLU A 99 -14.12 -8.76 -4.03
C GLU A 99 -14.14 -8.99 -2.52
N PHE A 100 -13.93 -7.91 -1.74
CA PHE A 100 -13.89 -7.99 -0.29
C PHE A 100 -14.90 -7.02 0.34
N PRO A 101 -16.21 -7.31 0.19
CA PRO A 101 -17.23 -6.50 0.80
C PRO A 101 -17.09 -6.53 2.33
N GLY A 102 -17.58 -5.46 2.98
CA GLY A 102 -17.74 -5.49 4.43
C GLY A 102 -18.69 -6.62 4.81
N ARG A 103 -18.34 -7.43 5.81
CA ARG A 103 -19.25 -8.47 6.30
C ARG A 103 -20.50 -7.85 6.93
N SER A 104 -21.65 -8.45 6.68
CA SER A 104 -22.96 -8.05 7.23
C SER A 104 -23.08 -8.22 8.74
N ASP A 105 -22.22 -9.05 9.35
CA ASP A 105 -22.09 -9.26 10.81
C ASP A 105 -21.62 -7.99 11.56
N GLY A 106 -21.21 -6.94 10.85
CA GLY A 106 -20.69 -5.70 11.43
C GLY A 106 -19.20 -5.78 11.80
N LYS A 107 -18.51 -6.86 11.43
CA LYS A 107 -17.05 -6.92 11.51
C LYS A 107 -16.49 -6.18 10.29
N ALA A 108 -15.97 -4.98 10.52
CA ALA A 108 -15.37 -4.11 9.49
C ALA A 108 -14.10 -4.67 8.82
N SER A 109 -13.76 -5.95 9.02
CA SER A 109 -12.47 -6.53 8.67
C SER A 109 -12.10 -6.36 7.19
N GLY A 110 -13.05 -6.53 6.26
CA GLY A 110 -12.79 -6.35 4.82
C GLY A 110 -12.49 -4.89 4.48
N ARG A 111 -13.47 -4.00 4.68
CA ARG A 111 -13.35 -2.57 4.34
C ARG A 111 -12.22 -1.85 5.08
N GLU A 112 -11.97 -2.20 6.34
CA GLU A 112 -10.86 -1.60 7.11
C GLU A 112 -9.50 -2.07 6.58
N THR A 113 -9.35 -3.34 6.19
CA THR A 113 -8.14 -3.82 5.53
C THR A 113 -7.94 -3.16 4.16
N ASN A 114 -9.00 -2.99 3.35
CA ASN A 114 -8.95 -2.26 2.08
C ASN A 114 -8.42 -0.84 2.31
N ARG A 115 -9.02 -0.12 3.26
CA ARG A 115 -8.60 1.24 3.63
C ARG A 115 -7.15 1.28 4.10
N LYS A 116 -6.72 0.34 4.94
CA LYS A 116 -5.32 0.26 5.42
C LYS A 116 -4.35 0.04 4.26
N ALA A 117 -4.69 -0.82 3.30
CA ALA A 117 -3.90 -1.03 2.10
C ALA A 117 -3.82 0.25 1.25
N TYR A 118 -4.94 0.93 1.03
CA TYR A 118 -4.97 2.23 0.32
C TYR A 118 -4.09 3.29 0.98
N VAL A 119 -4.20 3.45 2.30
CA VAL A 119 -3.36 4.41 3.05
C VAL A 119 -1.88 4.06 2.92
N ARG A 120 -1.54 2.76 2.90
CA ARG A 120 -0.16 2.30 2.71
C ARG A 120 0.35 2.62 1.31
N LEU A 121 -0.43 2.29 0.29
CA LEU A 121 -0.09 2.60 -1.11
C LEU A 121 0.10 4.10 -1.30
N LYS A 122 -0.80 4.92 -0.75
CA LYS A 122 -0.68 6.39 -0.80
C LYS A 122 0.62 6.88 -0.15
N ALA A 123 0.98 6.32 1.00
CA ALA A 123 2.22 6.68 1.70
C ALA A 123 3.47 6.24 0.93
N ALA A 124 3.45 5.04 0.35
CA ALA A 124 4.54 4.51 -0.48
C ALA A 124 4.72 5.33 -1.77
N CYS A 125 3.64 5.72 -2.44
CA CYS A 125 3.71 6.64 -3.58
C CYS A 125 4.19 8.04 -3.15
N GLY A 126 3.80 8.53 -1.96
CA GLY A 126 4.34 9.78 -1.41
C GLY A 126 5.85 9.72 -1.18
N GLU A 127 6.36 8.60 -0.70
CA GLU A 127 7.80 8.40 -0.54
C GLU A 127 8.53 8.25 -1.89
N ALA A 128 7.88 7.63 -2.89
CA ALA A 128 8.39 7.59 -4.25
C ALA A 128 8.50 8.98 -4.89
N VAL A 129 7.54 9.88 -4.62
CA VAL A 129 7.62 11.30 -5.01
C VAL A 129 8.79 11.99 -4.31
N ALA A 130 8.93 11.80 -2.99
CA ALA A 130 10.03 12.41 -2.24
C ALA A 130 11.41 11.96 -2.73
N ARG A 131 11.52 10.74 -3.26
CA ARG A 131 12.74 10.18 -3.86
C ARG A 131 12.90 10.49 -5.36
N GLY A 132 11.96 11.24 -5.96
CA GLY A 132 11.99 11.61 -7.37
C GLY A 132 11.77 10.46 -8.36
N ILE A 133 11.22 9.33 -7.92
CA ILE A 133 10.92 8.17 -8.78
C ILE A 133 9.71 8.49 -9.66
N ILE A 134 8.69 9.11 -9.07
CA ILE A 134 7.48 9.57 -9.75
C ILE A 134 7.30 11.08 -9.54
N PRO A 135 6.74 11.81 -10.52
CA PRO A 135 6.61 13.28 -10.43
C PRO A 135 5.48 13.72 -9.50
N THR A 136 4.41 12.93 -9.36
CA THR A 136 3.22 13.26 -8.56
C THR A 136 2.59 11.99 -8.04
N ASN A 137 1.90 12.06 -6.89
CA ASN A 137 1.23 10.91 -6.31
C ASN A 137 -0.11 10.65 -7.03
N PRO A 138 -0.28 9.52 -7.74
CA PRO A 138 -1.51 9.20 -8.47
C PRO A 138 -2.64 8.71 -7.54
N VAL A 139 -2.35 8.48 -6.25
CA VAL A 139 -3.28 7.85 -5.29
C VAL A 139 -4.16 8.91 -4.62
N GLU A 140 -5.17 9.37 -5.35
CA GLU A 140 -6.15 10.36 -4.89
C GLU A 140 -7.61 9.86 -4.99
N VAL A 141 -7.97 8.87 -4.16
CA VAL A 141 -9.35 8.41 -4.03
C VAL A 141 -9.99 9.02 -2.77
N LYS A 142 -10.74 10.12 -2.93
CA LYS A 142 -11.40 10.84 -1.80
C LYS A 142 -12.27 9.92 -0.93
N LYS A 143 -13.01 8.98 -1.54
CA LYS A 143 -13.88 8.03 -0.83
C LYS A 143 -13.11 7.00 -0.01
N ALA A 144 -11.91 6.61 -0.46
CA ALA A 144 -11.09 5.58 0.18
C ALA A 144 -10.44 6.03 1.49
N ALA A 145 -10.26 7.34 1.69
CA ALA A 145 -9.65 7.89 2.89
C ALA A 145 -10.56 7.83 4.14
N LYS A 146 -11.90 7.78 3.94
CA LYS A 146 -12.88 7.85 5.03
C LYS A 146 -12.77 6.63 5.96
N LYS A 147 -12.66 6.87 7.27
CA LYS A 147 -12.62 5.79 8.28
C LYS A 147 -13.91 4.98 8.25
N VAL A 148 -13.79 3.66 8.27
CA VAL A 148 -14.95 2.76 8.34
C VAL A 148 -15.48 2.80 9.77
N ALA A 149 -16.76 3.14 9.93
CA ALA A 149 -17.42 3.07 11.23
C ALA A 149 -17.44 1.60 11.68
N THR A 150 -16.77 1.33 12.80
CA THR A 150 -16.77 0.01 13.44
C THR A 150 -17.75 0.03 14.59
N LYS A 151 -18.50 -1.07 14.81
CA LYS A 151 -19.35 -1.19 16.00
C LYS A 151 -18.51 -0.94 17.25
N LYS A 152 -18.98 -0.03 18.13
CA LYS A 152 -18.31 0.26 19.40
C LYS A 152 -18.32 -1.02 20.22
N LYS A 153 -17.15 -1.49 20.64
CA LYS A 153 -17.07 -2.61 21.58
C LYS A 153 -17.68 -2.15 22.90
N THR A 154 -18.75 -2.79 23.33
CA THR A 154 -19.34 -2.57 24.65
C THR A 154 -18.42 -3.20 25.69
N LEU A 155 -18.13 -2.46 26.76
CA LEU A 155 -17.41 -3.01 27.90
C LEU A 155 -18.39 -3.88 28.70
N PRO A 156 -18.00 -5.11 29.08
CA PRO A 156 -18.81 -5.93 29.96
C PRO A 156 -18.94 -5.25 31.34
N THR A 157 -20.10 -5.41 31.94
CA THR A 157 -20.41 -4.97 33.30
C THR A 157 -19.68 -5.85 34.32
N ARG A 158 -19.57 -5.36 35.56
CA ARG A 158 -18.96 -6.11 36.67
C ARG A 158 -19.64 -7.46 36.91
N ALA A 159 -20.97 -7.52 36.76
CA ALA A 159 -21.74 -8.75 36.91
C ALA A 159 -21.43 -9.76 35.81
N GLU A 160 -21.33 -9.31 34.55
CA GLU A 160 -20.94 -10.17 33.42
C GLU A 160 -19.51 -10.70 33.58
N LEU A 161 -18.58 -9.86 34.07
CA LEU A 161 -17.21 -10.29 34.36
C LEU A 161 -17.16 -11.35 35.47
N ALA A 162 -17.93 -11.19 36.56
CA ALA A 162 -18.02 -12.18 37.62
C ALA A 162 -18.59 -13.52 37.12
N ALA A 163 -19.61 -13.49 36.26
CA ALA A 163 -20.18 -14.68 35.65
C ALA A 163 -19.18 -15.41 34.75
N ILE A 164 -18.39 -14.68 33.95
CA ILE A 164 -17.32 -15.27 33.13
C ILE A 164 -16.29 -15.98 34.01
N VAL A 165 -15.86 -15.36 35.12
CA VAL A 165 -14.88 -15.96 36.03
C VAL A 165 -15.42 -17.20 36.74
N ALA A 166 -16.71 -17.24 37.06
CA ALA A 166 -17.34 -18.40 37.69
C ALA A 166 -17.30 -19.65 36.80
N GLU A 167 -17.53 -19.47 35.50
CA GLU A 167 -17.54 -20.53 34.46
C GLU A 167 -16.15 -20.93 33.94
N LEU A 168 -15.09 -20.19 34.29
CA LEU A 168 -13.74 -20.57 33.88
C LEU A 168 -13.30 -21.87 34.58
N PRO A 169 -12.60 -22.77 33.86
CA PRO A 169 -11.93 -23.92 34.48
C PRO A 169 -11.01 -23.46 35.61
N GLU A 170 -10.91 -24.28 36.66
CA GLU A 170 -10.19 -23.93 37.90
C GLU A 170 -8.78 -23.38 37.66
N ARG A 171 -8.03 -23.98 36.71
CA ARG A 171 -6.68 -23.54 36.30
C ARG A 171 -6.59 -22.10 35.78
N TYR A 172 -7.69 -21.51 35.30
CA TYR A 172 -7.73 -20.15 34.76
C TYR A 172 -8.48 -19.16 35.65
N ARG A 173 -9.13 -19.61 36.73
CA ARG A 173 -9.96 -18.74 37.58
C ARG A 173 -9.14 -17.62 38.23
N ALA A 174 -7.94 -17.92 38.73
CA ALA A 174 -7.05 -16.92 39.31
C ALA A 174 -6.63 -15.83 38.31
N VAL A 175 -6.27 -16.23 37.07
CA VAL A 175 -5.93 -15.28 35.99
C VAL A 175 -7.16 -14.46 35.57
N GLY A 176 -8.33 -15.11 35.53
CA GLY A 176 -9.60 -14.45 35.23
C GLY A 176 -9.91 -13.31 36.21
N VAL A 177 -9.74 -13.53 37.52
CA VAL A 177 -9.93 -12.48 38.53
C VAL A 177 -8.93 -11.33 38.33
N LEU A 178 -7.65 -11.64 38.15
CA LEU A 178 -6.58 -10.64 38.04
C LEU A 178 -6.69 -9.74 36.79
N CYS A 179 -7.24 -10.26 35.69
CA CYS A 179 -7.43 -9.47 34.47
C CYS A 179 -8.77 -8.74 34.41
N ALA A 180 -9.77 -9.14 35.21
CA ALA A 180 -11.14 -8.62 35.13
C ALA A 180 -11.47 -7.56 36.20
N PHE A 181 -10.74 -7.53 37.32
CA PHE A 181 -10.96 -6.64 38.46
C PHE A 181 -9.69 -5.87 38.81
#